data_AF-A0A2B1KT68-F1
#
_entry.id   AF-A0A2B1KT68-F1
#
_cell.length_a   1.000
_cell.length_b   1.000
_cell.length_c   1.000
_cell.angle_alpha   90.00
_cell.angle_beta   90.00
_cell.angle_gamma   90.00
#
_symmetry.space_group_name_H-M   'P 1'
#
loop_
_entity.id
_entity.type
_entity.pdbx_description
1 polymer ?
#
loop_
_entity_poly.entity_id
_entity_poly.type
_entity_poly.pdbx_seq_one_letter_code
_entity_poly.pdbx_strand_id
1 'polypeptide(L)' 'MKNLQNTNTEIEAELAYTIRIRNPFLASLVKNLAIADTFPEGL' A
#
# COMPACT_ATOMS: atom_id res chain seq x y z
N MET A 1 14.93 1.05 4.12
CA MET A 1 13.71 0.67 4.87
C MET A 1 13.65 -0.85 4.94
N LYS A 2 13.33 -1.42 6.12
CA LYS A 2 13.21 -2.87 6.32
C LYS A 2 11.82 -3.33 5.87
N ASN A 3 11.71 -4.49 5.21
CA ASN A 3 10.42 -5.10 4.92
C ASN A 3 9.88 -5.76 6.20
N LEU A 4 8.71 -5.31 6.67
CA LEU A 4 8.05 -5.78 7.90
C LEU A 4 6.87 -6.71 7.62
N GLN A 5 6.67 -7.13 6.36
CA GLN A 5 5.62 -8.09 6.02
C GLN A 5 5.75 -9.37 6.84
N ASN A 6 4.65 -9.79 7.45
CA ASN A 6 4.54 -10.99 8.29
C ASN A 6 5.46 -10.97 9.52
N THR A 7 5.73 -9.78 10.07
CA THR A 7 6.49 -9.62 11.31
C THR A 7 5.59 -9.10 12.42
N ASN A 8 5.80 -9.57 13.64
CA ASN A 8 5.17 -8.97 14.82
C ASN A 8 5.78 -7.59 15.04
N THR A 9 4.93 -6.59 15.21
CA THR A 9 5.33 -5.20 15.47
C THR A 9 4.83 -4.82 16.86
N GLU A 10 5.57 -3.95 17.56
CA GLU A 10 5.20 -3.46 18.88
C GLU A 10 3.93 -2.59 18.82
N ILE A 11 3.17 -2.58 19.92
CA ILE A 11 2.03 -1.66 20.10
C ILE A 11 2.58 -0.23 20.06
N GLU A 12 1.89 0.70 19.38
CA GLU A 12 2.30 2.10 19.11
C GLU A 12 3.41 2.30 18.06
N ALA A 13 3.84 1.24 17.37
CA ALA A 13 4.79 1.39 16.28
C ALA A 13 4.16 2.04 15.04
N GLU A 14 4.92 2.93 14.39
CA GLU A 14 4.55 3.51 13.10
C GLU A 14 4.88 2.53 11.96
N LEU A 15 3.88 2.19 11.13
CA LEU A 15 4.07 1.41 9.91
C LEU A 15 4.06 2.28 8.66
N ALA A 16 5.16 2.26 7.91
CA ALA A 16 5.24 2.83 6.58
C ALA A 16 4.99 1.75 5.51
N TYR A 17 4.11 2.03 4.56
CA TYR A 17 3.84 1.16 3.42
C TYR A 17 3.86 1.92 2.09
N THR A 18 3.93 1.19 0.99
CA THR A 18 3.97 1.78 -0.36
C THR A 18 3.03 1.02 -1.28
N ILE A 19 1.97 1.68 -1.73
CA ILE A 19 1.10 1.16 -2.80
C ILE A 19 1.76 1.47 -4.14
N ARG A 20 1.99 0.44 -4.97
CA ARG A 20 2.59 0.59 -6.31
C ARG A 20 1.61 0.13 -7.37
N ILE A 21 1.37 0.98 -8.37
CA ILE A 21 0.53 0.68 -9.52
C ILE A 21 1.37 0.85 -10.79
N ARG A 22 1.24 -0.08 -11.72
CA ARG A 22 1.92 -0.06 -13.03
C ARG A 22 0.89 -0.28 -14.13
N ASN A 23 0.84 0.63 -15.12
CA ASN A 23 0.21 0.36 -16.40
C ASN A 23 1.25 -0.32 -17.32
N PRO A 24 1.12 -1.61 -17.65
CA PRO A 24 2.12 -2.31 -18.46
C PRO A 24 1.97 -2.06 -19.96
N PHE A 25 0.89 -1.42 -20.41
CA PHE A 25 0.59 -1.28 -21.82
C PHE A 25 1.14 0.02 -22.42
N LEU A 26 1.88 -0.12 -23.51
CA LEU A 26 2.33 1.02 -24.32
C LEU A 26 1.12 1.68 -25.01
N ALA A 27 1.17 3.00 -25.14
CA ALA A 27 0.10 3.82 -25.74
C ALA A 27 -1.29 3.67 -25.09
N SER A 28 -1.35 3.28 -23.81
CA SER A 28 -2.59 3.17 -23.03
C SER A 28 -2.74 4.31 -22.02
N LEU A 29 -3.95 4.88 -21.93
CA LEU A 29 -4.31 5.90 -20.95
C LEU A 29 -5.19 5.30 -19.86
N VAL A 30 -4.70 5.30 -18.62
CA VAL A 30 -5.50 4.96 -17.44
C VAL A 30 -6.44 6.13 -17.14
N LYS A 31 -7.74 5.83 -17.00
CA LYS A 31 -8.77 6.80 -16.60
C LYS A 31 -9.43 6.34 -15.31
N ASN A 32 -9.88 7.29 -14.49
CA ASN A 32 -10.61 7.03 -13.25
C ASN A 32 -9.86 6.10 -12.26
N LEU A 33 -8.54 6.25 -12.14
CA LEU A 33 -7.76 5.51 -11.16
C LEU A 33 -8.08 6.02 -9.75
N ALA A 34 -8.69 5.18 -8.92
CA ALA A 34 -8.91 5.44 -7.50
C ALA A 34 -8.05 4.48 -6.67
N ILE A 35 -7.40 5.02 -5.64
CA ILE A 35 -6.71 4.25 -4.61
C ILE A 35 -7.50 4.46 -3.33
N ALA A 36 -8.10 3.39 -2.82
CA ALA A 36 -8.80 3.39 -1.55
C ALA A 36 -8.12 2.37 -0.65
N ASP A 37 -7.91 2.76 0.60
CA ASP A 37 -7.36 1.90 1.63
C ASP A 37 -8.31 1.94 2.83
N THR A 38 -8.50 0.80 3.47
CA THR A 38 -9.34 0.67 4.66
C THR A 38 -8.45 0.18 5.78
N PHE A 39 -8.26 1.03 6.79
CA PHE A 39 -7.54 0.64 7.98
C PHE A 39 -8.30 -0.50 8.69
N PRO A 40 -7.64 -1.59 9.08
CA PRO A 40 -8.26 -2.62 9.89
C PRO A 40 -8.76 -2.04 11.22
N GLU A 41 -9.86 -2.62 11.71
CA GLU A 41 -10.41 -2.26 13.01
C GLU A 41 -9.38 -2.61 14.10
N GLY A 42 -9.01 -1.63 14.93
CA GLY A 42 -8.01 -1.83 15.99
C GLY A 42 -6.55 -1.58 15.61
N LEU A 43 -6.29 -0.92 14.47
CA LEU A 43 -5.15 0.01 14.38
C LEU A 43 -5.40 1.26 15.23
#